data_AF-A0A9P6RRH9-F1
#
_entry.id   AF-A0A9P6RRH9-F1
#
_cell.length_a   1.000
_cell.length_b   1.000
_cell.length_c   1.000
_cell.angle_alpha   90.00
_cell.angle_beta   90.00
_cell.angle_gamma   90.00
#
_symmetry.space_group_name_H-M   'P 1'
#
loop_
_entity.id
_entity.type
_entity.pdbx_description
1 polymer ?
#
loop_
_entity_poly.entity_id
_entity_poly.type
_entity_poly.pdbx_seq_one_letter_code
_entity_poly.pdbx_strand_id
1 'polypeptide(L)'
;MPTTVSLTHSSIQGPTMHHESSLSSSSSSSSPSSFFSSTSSTSSHAPSSSNRFSVASFDSRHSLDDDDSLYSRPTLHQILLNQGHGQYTLGNFASFLQSQFCYENLAFWLASRQYKLCAQSLYYSVHRSVPTFNLQAETAQYLNQSQARAFSDLQQKMTAILDTFVHPSSPHELNLSDAVRCRLVRSVAEGNYHPRVLEQARDSIMDLMKCSSYPLFIEGIVAKRTSSTGSTVSQADSDKSQQDLESGSWRVKAKHHFKLVSKMLKRSS
;
A
#
# COMPACT_ATOMS: atom_id res chain seq x y z
N MET A 1 55.17 -22.88 -34.66
CA MET A 1 56.14 -21.94 -34.05
C MET A 1 55.47 -21.32 -32.83
N PRO A 2 55.71 -21.84 -31.62
CA PRO A 2 55.11 -21.32 -30.39
C PRO A 2 56.02 -20.24 -29.78
N THR A 3 55.43 -19.10 -29.42
CA THR A 3 56.15 -18.04 -28.68
C THR A 3 55.72 -18.10 -27.22
N THR A 4 56.60 -18.67 -26.40
CA THR A 4 56.60 -18.61 -24.94
C THR A 4 57.01 -17.22 -24.49
N VAL A 5 56.27 -16.60 -23.55
CA VAL A 5 56.80 -15.50 -22.73
C VAL A 5 56.36 -15.69 -21.28
N SER A 6 57.36 -15.64 -20.40
CA SER A 6 57.33 -16.03 -18.99
C SER A 6 56.88 -14.92 -18.03
N LEU A 7 56.53 -15.37 -16.82
CA LEU A 7 56.15 -14.63 -15.62
C LEU A 7 57.11 -13.50 -15.21
N THR A 8 56.55 -12.46 -14.59
CA THR A 8 57.18 -11.79 -13.45
C THR A 8 56.18 -11.67 -12.29
N HIS A 9 56.64 -12.15 -11.14
CA HIS A 9 55.97 -12.12 -9.84
C HIS A 9 56.38 -10.82 -9.13
N SER A 10 55.47 -10.11 -8.48
CA SER A 10 55.82 -9.01 -7.58
C SER A 10 55.00 -9.13 -6.30
N SER A 11 55.73 -9.55 -5.26
CA SER A 11 55.35 -9.62 -3.86
C SER A 11 55.46 -8.23 -3.25
N ILE A 12 54.40 -7.71 -2.63
CA ILE A 12 54.51 -6.58 -1.69
C ILE A 12 53.67 -6.90 -0.45
N GLN A 13 54.40 -6.93 0.67
CA GLN A 13 53.96 -7.13 2.05
C GLN A 13 52.94 -6.08 2.49
N GLY A 14 51.96 -6.51 3.30
CA GLY A 14 51.04 -5.61 4.00
C GLY A 14 51.66 -4.99 5.27
N PRO A 15 50.83 -4.28 6.06
CA PRO A 15 51.05 -4.14 7.49
C PRO A 15 49.94 -4.83 8.29
N THR A 16 50.39 -5.74 9.14
CA THR A 16 49.72 -6.32 10.31
C THR A 16 49.27 -5.22 11.27
N MET A 17 48.03 -5.29 11.74
CA MET A 17 47.56 -4.56 12.93
C MET A 17 46.91 -5.55 13.91
N HIS A 18 47.27 -5.36 15.17
CA HIS A 18 47.24 -6.33 16.25
C HIS A 18 45.83 -6.63 16.79
N HIS A 19 45.68 -7.90 17.21
CA HIS A 19 44.71 -8.37 18.19
C HIS A 19 44.89 -7.63 19.53
N GLU A 20 43.78 -7.15 20.11
CA GLU A 20 43.61 -7.15 21.56
C GLU A 20 42.33 -7.90 21.90
N SER A 21 42.47 -8.86 22.80
CA SER A 21 41.40 -9.62 23.43
C SER A 21 41.48 -9.33 24.93
N SER A 22 40.35 -8.97 25.53
CA SER A 22 40.11 -9.04 26.98
C SER A 22 38.59 -9.01 27.20
N LEU A 23 37.98 -10.17 27.41
CA LEU A 23 37.55 -10.72 28.71
C LEU A 23 36.13 -10.27 29.14
N SER A 24 35.20 -11.20 28.94
CA SER A 24 34.16 -11.67 29.89
C SER A 24 33.65 -10.75 31.00
N SER A 25 32.33 -10.50 30.99
CA SER A 25 31.51 -10.61 32.20
C SER A 25 30.03 -10.76 31.86
N SER A 26 29.50 -11.93 32.20
CA SER A 26 28.09 -12.23 32.37
C SER A 26 27.53 -11.53 33.62
N SER A 27 26.35 -10.91 33.51
CA SER A 27 25.43 -10.78 34.65
C SER A 27 24.01 -10.47 34.19
N SER A 28 23.11 -11.31 34.67
CA SER A 28 21.66 -11.32 34.63
C SER A 28 20.98 -10.12 35.31
N SER A 29 19.69 -9.94 34.97
CA SER A 29 18.59 -9.35 35.77
C SER A 29 18.74 -7.85 36.12
N SER A 30 17.74 -6.98 36.06
CA SER A 30 16.36 -7.11 36.55
C SER A 30 15.54 -5.91 36.05
N SER A 31 14.26 -6.13 35.78
CA SER A 31 13.22 -5.08 35.65
C SER A 31 13.00 -4.33 36.98
N PRO A 32 12.46 -3.11 36.97
CA PRO A 32 11.73 -2.57 38.10
C PRO A 32 10.21 -2.55 37.85
N SER A 33 9.54 -3.28 38.75
CA SER A 33 8.16 -3.14 39.25
C SER A 33 7.59 -1.70 39.19
N SER A 34 6.40 -1.47 38.64
CA SER A 34 5.07 -1.64 39.27
C SER A 34 4.92 -0.99 40.65
N PHE A 35 4.30 0.20 40.67
CA PHE A 35 3.70 0.83 41.85
C PHE A 35 2.19 0.95 41.65
N PHE A 36 1.42 0.03 42.23
CA PHE A 36 0.31 0.27 43.16
C PHE A 36 -0.53 -1.01 43.29
N SER A 37 -0.36 -1.68 44.43
CA SER A 37 -1.30 -2.67 44.98
C SER A 37 -2.48 -1.92 45.61
N SER A 38 -3.71 -2.27 45.23
CA SER A 38 -4.63 -3.13 45.98
C SER A 38 -5.41 -2.43 47.09
N THR A 39 -6.73 -2.35 46.90
CA THR A 39 -7.69 -2.68 47.97
C THR A 39 -8.87 -3.41 47.36
N SER A 40 -9.06 -4.65 47.81
CA SER A 40 -10.17 -5.55 47.55
C SER A 40 -11.11 -5.58 48.76
N SER A 41 -12.42 -5.52 48.55
CA SER A 41 -13.47 -6.19 49.37
C SER A 41 -14.88 -5.72 48.94
N THR A 42 -15.67 -6.53 48.23
CA THR A 42 -16.70 -7.52 48.69
C THR A 42 -18.15 -6.99 48.72
N SER A 43 -19.02 -7.78 48.05
CA SER A 43 -20.41 -8.15 48.36
C SER A 43 -21.60 -7.17 48.18
N SER A 44 -22.40 -7.48 47.15
CA SER A 44 -23.88 -7.65 47.10
C SER A 44 -24.83 -6.62 47.71
N HIS A 45 -25.78 -6.13 46.89
CA HIS A 45 -27.25 -6.30 47.08
C HIS A 45 -28.04 -5.56 45.97
N ALA A 46 -29.03 -6.24 45.38
CA ALA A 46 -30.11 -5.64 44.60
C ALA A 46 -31.23 -5.16 45.54
N PRO A 47 -32.05 -4.18 45.12
CA PRO A 47 -33.47 -4.51 44.91
C PRO A 47 -34.13 -3.78 43.73
N SER A 48 -35.20 -4.40 43.22
CA SER A 48 -36.18 -3.83 42.28
C SER A 48 -37.24 -3.00 43.00
N SER A 49 -37.74 -1.91 42.39
CA SER A 49 -39.20 -1.66 42.19
C SER A 49 -39.53 -0.32 41.50
N SER A 50 -40.64 -0.39 40.76
CA SER A 50 -41.31 0.49 39.79
C SER A 50 -41.83 1.88 40.24
N ASN A 51 -41.96 2.81 39.28
CA ASN A 51 -43.03 3.81 39.06
C ASN A 51 -42.76 4.52 37.71
N ARG A 52 -43.47 4.38 36.58
CA ARG A 52 -44.85 4.71 36.11
C ARG A 52 -45.22 6.21 35.97
N PHE A 53 -45.67 6.56 34.74
CA PHE A 53 -46.40 7.75 34.21
C PHE A 53 -45.56 9.03 33.93
N SER A 54 -45.78 9.87 32.90
CA SER A 54 -46.76 9.97 31.79
C SER A 54 -46.34 11.06 30.78
N VAL A 55 -46.74 10.87 29.52
CA VAL A 55 -47.05 11.80 28.38
C VAL A 55 -46.54 13.26 28.30
N ALA A 56 -46.00 13.61 27.12
CA ALA A 56 -46.34 14.77 26.25
C ALA A 56 -45.38 14.78 25.04
N SER A 57 -45.80 14.49 23.81
CA SER A 57 -46.30 15.47 22.82
C SER A 57 -45.44 16.74 22.72
N PHE A 58 -44.53 16.75 21.75
CA PHE A 58 -44.07 18.00 21.13
C PHE A 58 -43.93 17.76 19.63
N ASP A 59 -44.91 18.29 18.91
CA ASP A 59 -44.87 18.51 17.48
C ASP A 59 -43.78 19.57 17.20
N SER A 60 -42.80 19.22 16.37
CA SER A 60 -41.88 20.19 15.77
C SER A 60 -41.54 19.74 14.37
N ARG A 61 -42.35 20.31 13.48
CA ARG A 61 -42.08 20.51 12.07
C ARG A 61 -40.66 21.04 11.82
N HIS A 62 -40.15 20.65 10.65
CA HIS A 62 -38.93 21.12 9.97
C HIS A 62 -37.59 20.67 10.55
N SER A 63 -36.97 19.69 9.88
CA SER A 63 -35.52 19.69 9.69
C SER A 63 -35.18 18.99 8.38
N LEU A 64 -35.07 19.80 7.32
CA LEU A 64 -34.11 19.70 6.22
C LEU A 64 -33.50 18.30 6.00
N ASP A 65 -34.21 17.46 5.26
CA ASP A 65 -33.61 16.41 4.45
C ASP A 65 -32.86 17.08 3.29
N ASP A 66 -31.62 17.53 3.49
CA ASP A 66 -30.63 17.83 2.44
C ASP A 66 -29.42 18.51 3.09
N ASP A 67 -28.42 17.72 3.55
CA ASP A 67 -26.97 18.08 3.53
C ASP A 67 -26.04 17.04 4.23
N ASP A 68 -26.39 15.76 4.30
CA ASP A 68 -25.49 14.74 4.89
C ASP A 68 -24.32 14.32 3.95
N SER A 69 -24.15 15.03 2.82
CA SER A 69 -23.02 14.81 1.90
C SER A 69 -21.72 15.52 2.33
N LEU A 70 -21.78 16.42 3.32
CA LEU A 70 -20.64 17.25 3.71
C LEU A 70 -19.63 16.58 4.65
N TYR A 71 -19.94 15.44 5.27
CA TYR A 71 -19.13 14.92 6.39
C TYR A 71 -18.33 13.64 6.14
N SER A 72 -18.52 12.92 5.03
CA SER A 72 -17.72 11.71 4.83
C SER A 72 -16.39 12.03 4.14
N ARG A 73 -15.43 12.58 4.90
CA ARG A 73 -14.02 12.63 4.48
C ARG A 73 -13.58 11.18 4.22
N PRO A 74 -13.33 10.78 2.97
CA PRO A 74 -13.05 9.39 2.68
C PRO A 74 -11.64 9.07 3.14
N THR A 75 -11.47 7.89 3.72
CA THR A 75 -10.15 7.35 4.01
C THR A 75 -9.32 7.23 2.73
N LEU A 76 -7.99 7.26 2.85
CA LEU A 76 -7.10 6.99 1.71
C LEU A 76 -7.45 5.63 1.07
N HIS A 77 -7.79 4.62 1.88
CA HIS A 77 -8.18 3.31 1.37
C HIS A 77 -9.42 3.37 0.47
N GLN A 78 -10.45 4.12 0.86
CA GLN A 78 -11.64 4.34 0.04
C GLN A 78 -11.29 5.05 -1.28
N ILE A 79 -10.42 6.06 -1.25
CA ILE A 79 -9.96 6.74 -2.47
C ILE A 79 -9.22 5.75 -3.40
N LEU A 80 -8.32 4.94 -2.85
CA LEU A 80 -7.52 3.97 -3.63
C LEU A 80 -8.37 2.83 -4.22
N LEU A 81 -9.46 2.46 -3.55
CA LEU A 81 -10.47 1.54 -4.08
C LEU A 81 -11.50 2.23 -5.00
N ASN A 82 -11.35 3.54 -5.22
CA ASN A 82 -12.29 4.38 -5.97
C ASN A 82 -13.73 4.30 -5.43
N GLN A 83 -13.85 4.28 -4.10
CA GLN A 83 -15.09 4.30 -3.33
C GLN A 83 -15.39 5.70 -2.76
N GLY A 84 -14.52 6.69 -3.00
CA GLY A 84 -14.79 8.07 -2.65
C GLY A 84 -15.80 8.72 -3.60
N HIS A 85 -16.51 9.73 -3.10
CA HIS A 85 -17.53 10.46 -3.84
C HIS A 85 -17.04 11.83 -4.31
N GLY A 86 -17.70 12.38 -5.33
CA GLY A 86 -17.40 13.72 -5.85
C GLY A 86 -15.94 13.88 -6.27
N GLN A 87 -15.21 14.77 -5.62
CA GLN A 87 -13.81 15.07 -5.95
C GLN A 87 -12.81 14.05 -5.38
N TYR A 88 -13.24 13.14 -4.50
CA TYR A 88 -12.39 12.18 -3.82
C TYR A 88 -12.20 10.86 -4.59
N THR A 89 -11.97 10.95 -5.90
CA THR A 89 -11.78 9.77 -6.76
C THR A 89 -10.31 9.36 -6.83
N LEU A 90 -10.07 8.10 -7.20
CA LEU A 90 -8.72 7.61 -7.49
C LEU A 90 -8.06 8.44 -8.61
N GLY A 91 -8.81 8.83 -9.63
CA GLY A 91 -8.29 9.61 -10.76
C GLY A 91 -7.80 10.99 -10.34
N ASN A 92 -8.55 11.67 -9.48
CA ASN A 92 -8.14 12.98 -8.96
C ASN A 92 -6.94 12.87 -8.04
N PHE A 93 -6.91 11.86 -7.16
CA PHE A 93 -5.75 11.61 -6.30
C PHE A 93 -4.51 11.24 -7.11
N ALA A 94 -4.65 10.43 -8.16
CA ALA A 94 -3.55 10.09 -9.07
C ALA A 94 -2.99 11.34 -9.77
N SER A 95 -3.86 12.24 -10.23
CA SER A 95 -3.45 13.49 -10.88
C SER A 95 -2.73 14.42 -9.88
N PHE A 96 -3.20 14.46 -8.64
CA PHE A 96 -2.52 15.17 -7.56
C PHE A 96 -1.12 14.60 -7.27
N LEU A 97 -0.97 13.27 -7.15
CA LEU A 97 0.35 12.67 -6.93
C LEU A 97 1.32 12.91 -8.11
N GLN A 98 0.81 13.01 -9.34
CA GLN A 98 1.63 13.39 -10.49
C GLN A 98 2.14 14.82 -10.38
N SER A 99 1.30 15.78 -9.94
CA SER A 99 1.74 17.17 -9.75
C SER A 99 2.69 17.35 -8.56
N GLN A 100 2.63 16.45 -7.59
CA GLN A 100 3.55 16.40 -6.44
C GLN A 100 4.78 15.50 -6.69
N PHE A 101 4.97 15.00 -7.91
CA PHE A 101 6.11 14.14 -8.28
C PHE A 101 6.30 12.90 -7.38
N CYS A 102 5.22 12.34 -6.85
CA CYS A 102 5.23 11.17 -5.95
C CYS A 102 4.28 10.05 -6.41
N TYR A 103 4.02 9.99 -7.72
CA TYR A 103 3.09 9.06 -8.37
C TYR A 103 3.53 7.59 -8.27
N GLU A 104 4.83 7.33 -8.15
CA GLU A 104 5.41 6.00 -7.99
C GLU A 104 4.83 5.24 -6.80
N ASN A 105 4.48 5.94 -5.71
CA ASN A 105 3.85 5.35 -4.53
C ASN A 105 2.49 4.70 -4.87
N LEU A 106 1.67 5.40 -5.65
CA LEU A 106 0.39 4.87 -6.13
C LEU A 106 0.60 3.78 -7.18
N ALA A 107 1.53 3.98 -8.10
CA ALA A 107 1.83 3.01 -9.15
C ALA A 107 2.25 1.65 -8.55
N PHE A 108 3.14 1.67 -7.56
CA PHE A 108 3.54 0.47 -6.84
C PHE A 108 2.38 -0.18 -6.08
N TRP A 109 1.54 0.61 -5.40
CA TRP A 109 0.38 0.07 -4.68
C TRP A 109 -0.58 -0.66 -5.63
N LEU A 110 -0.87 -0.07 -6.80
CA LEU A 110 -1.70 -0.68 -7.84
C LEU A 110 -1.04 -1.93 -8.44
N ALA A 111 0.26 -1.89 -8.72
CA ALA A 111 1.01 -3.03 -9.24
C ALA A 111 0.98 -4.22 -8.25
N SER A 112 1.22 -3.95 -6.96
CA SER A 112 1.17 -4.96 -5.90
C SER A 112 -0.23 -5.56 -5.72
N ARG A 113 -1.28 -4.73 -5.82
CA ARG A 113 -2.67 -5.21 -5.78
C ARG A 113 -2.98 -6.11 -6.99
N GLN A 114 -2.56 -5.72 -8.19
CA GLN A 114 -2.77 -6.52 -9.39
C GLN A 114 -1.99 -7.84 -9.33
N TYR A 115 -0.76 -7.81 -8.83
CA TYR A 115 0.04 -8.99 -8.59
C TYR A 115 -0.67 -9.98 -7.66
N LYS A 116 -1.21 -9.50 -6.53
CA LYS A 116 -1.98 -10.32 -5.58
C LYS A 116 -3.17 -11.01 -6.25
N LEU A 117 -3.91 -10.30 -7.10
CA LEU A 117 -5.04 -10.89 -7.84
C LEU A 117 -4.57 -11.97 -8.83
N CYS A 118 -3.47 -11.74 -9.56
CA CYS A 118 -2.89 -12.74 -10.46
C CYS A 118 -2.43 -13.99 -9.69
N ALA A 119 -1.70 -13.81 -8.59
CA ALA A 119 -1.22 -14.91 -7.76
C ALA A 119 -2.37 -15.74 -7.17
N GLN A 120 -3.42 -15.06 -6.68
CA GLN A 120 -4.60 -15.71 -6.13
C GLN A 120 -5.37 -16.51 -7.20
N SER A 121 -5.54 -15.94 -8.40
CA SER A 121 -6.15 -16.65 -9.53
C SER A 121 -5.37 -17.91 -9.90
N LEU A 122 -4.04 -17.82 -9.97
CA LEU A 122 -3.18 -18.97 -10.24
C LEU A 122 -3.34 -20.03 -9.14
N TYR A 123 -3.22 -19.63 -7.88
CA TYR A 123 -3.35 -20.53 -6.73
C TYR A 123 -4.68 -21.30 -6.76
N TYR A 124 -5.82 -20.62 -6.94
CA TYR A 124 -7.10 -21.30 -7.00
C TYR A 124 -7.24 -22.25 -8.19
N SER A 125 -6.64 -21.92 -9.34
CA SER A 125 -6.65 -22.80 -10.51
C SER A 125 -5.80 -24.06 -10.33
N VAL A 126 -4.78 -24.01 -9.47
CA VAL A 126 -3.81 -25.09 -9.27
C VAL A 126 -4.13 -25.95 -8.05
N HIS A 127 -4.56 -25.35 -6.95
CA HIS A 127 -4.63 -25.98 -5.63
C HIS A 127 -5.48 -27.25 -5.59
N ARG A 128 -6.52 -27.36 -6.43
CA ARG A 128 -7.33 -28.59 -6.51
C ARG A 128 -6.55 -29.77 -7.12
N SER A 129 -5.67 -29.51 -8.08
CA SER A 129 -4.87 -30.54 -8.76
C SER A 129 -3.52 -30.78 -8.09
N VAL A 130 -2.93 -29.74 -7.48
CA VAL A 130 -1.60 -29.78 -6.88
C VAL A 130 -1.66 -29.07 -5.52
N PRO A 131 -2.12 -29.76 -4.46
CA PRO A 131 -2.25 -29.15 -3.12
C PRO A 131 -0.90 -28.72 -2.51
N THR A 132 0.21 -29.28 -2.99
CA THR A 132 1.56 -28.94 -2.56
C THR A 132 2.08 -27.63 -3.15
N PHE A 133 1.43 -27.09 -4.19
CA PHE A 133 1.86 -25.84 -4.81
C PHE A 133 1.50 -24.64 -3.93
N ASN A 134 2.52 -23.87 -3.56
CA ASN A 134 2.41 -22.77 -2.60
C ASN A 134 3.00 -21.45 -3.11
N LEU A 135 3.10 -21.28 -4.44
CA LEU A 135 3.74 -20.13 -5.11
C LEU A 135 5.24 -20.01 -4.80
N GLN A 136 5.91 -21.12 -4.50
CA GLN A 136 7.37 -21.19 -4.45
C GLN A 136 7.94 -21.87 -5.70
N ALA A 137 9.14 -21.45 -6.10
CA ALA A 137 9.84 -21.98 -7.27
C ALA A 137 10.06 -23.50 -7.20
N GLU A 138 10.37 -24.03 -6.02
CA GLU A 138 10.65 -25.45 -5.80
C GLU A 138 9.41 -26.32 -6.05
N THR A 139 8.22 -25.77 -5.81
CA THR A 139 6.94 -26.47 -6.03
C THR A 139 6.46 -26.39 -7.47
N ALA A 140 7.12 -25.59 -8.32
CA ALA A 140 6.70 -25.39 -9.71
C ALA A 140 6.86 -26.65 -10.57
N GLN A 141 7.73 -27.59 -10.18
CA GLN A 141 7.95 -28.85 -10.89
C GLN A 141 6.69 -29.74 -10.97
N TYR A 142 5.72 -29.54 -10.09
CA TYR A 142 4.47 -30.30 -10.07
C TYR A 142 3.39 -29.70 -10.97
N LEU A 143 3.65 -28.55 -11.57
CA LEU A 143 2.69 -27.87 -12.44
C LEU A 143 2.65 -28.54 -13.81
N ASN A 144 1.45 -28.61 -14.39
CA ASN A 144 1.35 -28.93 -15.81
C ASN A 144 1.83 -27.76 -16.68
N GLN A 145 1.94 -27.98 -17.99
CA GLN A 145 2.50 -26.99 -18.92
C GLN A 145 1.78 -25.64 -18.92
N SER A 146 0.45 -25.60 -18.80
CA SER A 146 -0.30 -24.33 -18.82
C SER A 146 -0.17 -23.59 -17.49
N GLN A 147 -0.20 -24.31 -16.37
CA GLN A 147 0.03 -23.77 -15.03
C GLN A 147 1.46 -23.22 -14.88
N ALA A 148 2.46 -23.93 -15.40
CA ALA A 148 3.85 -23.50 -15.39
C ALA A 148 4.06 -22.19 -16.16
N ARG A 149 3.41 -22.02 -17.32
CA ARG A 149 3.43 -20.74 -18.05
C ARG A 149 2.81 -19.61 -17.22
N ALA A 150 1.64 -19.84 -16.63
CA ALA A 150 0.99 -18.84 -15.79
C ALA A 150 1.82 -18.48 -14.53
N PHE A 151 2.57 -19.44 -13.97
CA PHE A 151 3.53 -19.18 -12.91
C PHE A 151 4.73 -18.37 -13.41
N SER A 152 5.31 -18.71 -14.56
CA SER A 152 6.38 -17.92 -15.19
C SER A 152 5.94 -16.46 -15.44
N ASP A 153 4.73 -16.24 -15.94
CA ASP A 153 4.18 -14.89 -16.12
C ASP A 153 4.03 -14.14 -14.78
N LEU A 154 3.73 -14.86 -13.69
CA LEU A 154 3.70 -14.29 -12.35
C LEU A 154 5.10 -13.91 -11.87
N GLN A 155 6.10 -14.77 -12.07
CA GLN A 155 7.50 -14.49 -11.73
C GLN A 155 7.98 -13.24 -12.46
N GLN A 156 7.74 -13.14 -13.76
CA GLN A 156 8.07 -11.95 -14.56
C GLN A 156 7.42 -10.67 -14.01
N LYS A 157 6.16 -10.74 -13.57
CA LYS A 157 5.50 -9.58 -12.93
C LYS A 157 6.15 -9.19 -11.61
N MET A 158 6.58 -10.14 -10.79
CA MET A 158 7.31 -9.84 -9.55
C MET A 158 8.63 -9.15 -9.87
N THR A 159 9.43 -9.72 -10.78
CA THR A 159 10.70 -9.14 -11.22
C THR A 159 10.51 -7.72 -11.73
N ALA A 160 9.52 -7.50 -12.61
CA ALA A 160 9.23 -6.15 -13.11
C ALA A 160 8.84 -5.16 -11.99
N ILE A 161 8.12 -5.61 -10.94
CA ILE A 161 7.83 -4.76 -9.76
C ILE A 161 9.14 -4.41 -9.03
N LEU A 162 10.02 -5.38 -8.81
CA LEU A 162 11.29 -5.15 -8.12
C LEU A 162 12.19 -4.18 -8.91
N ASP A 163 12.36 -4.40 -10.21
CA ASP A 163 13.22 -3.59 -11.08
C ASP A 163 12.71 -2.16 -11.26
N THR A 164 11.39 -1.98 -11.21
CA THR A 164 10.77 -0.66 -11.43
C THR A 164 10.74 0.18 -10.15
N PHE A 165 10.55 -0.45 -8.99
CA PHE A 165 10.18 0.26 -7.76
C PHE A 165 11.07 -0.01 -6.54
N VAL A 166 11.79 -1.13 -6.50
CA VAL A 166 12.40 -1.64 -5.25
C VAL A 166 13.92 -1.65 -5.30
N HIS A 167 14.52 -2.05 -6.43
CA HIS A 167 15.97 -2.12 -6.52
C HIS A 167 16.61 -0.72 -6.40
N PRO A 168 17.83 -0.64 -5.83
CA PRO A 168 18.58 0.62 -5.87
C PRO A 168 18.71 1.10 -7.31
N SER A 169 18.58 2.40 -7.54
CA SER A 169 18.61 3.03 -8.87
C SER A 169 17.47 2.65 -9.82
N SER A 170 16.41 2.02 -9.30
CA SER A 170 15.17 1.83 -10.05
C SER A 170 14.63 3.18 -10.56
N PRO A 171 14.06 3.24 -11.78
CA PRO A 171 13.58 4.50 -12.37
C PRO A 171 12.46 5.17 -11.56
N HIS A 172 11.75 4.38 -10.77
CA HIS A 172 10.69 4.80 -9.87
C HIS A 172 10.93 4.23 -8.46
N GLU A 173 12.19 4.25 -8.02
CA GLU A 173 12.62 3.77 -6.71
C GLU A 173 11.77 4.37 -5.58
N LEU A 174 11.22 3.50 -4.74
CA LEU A 174 10.40 3.87 -3.60
C LEU A 174 11.25 4.25 -2.40
N ASN A 175 10.72 5.16 -1.59
CA ASN A 175 11.27 5.47 -0.28
C ASN A 175 10.93 4.36 0.74
N LEU A 176 11.64 3.23 0.64
CA LEU A 176 11.57 2.12 1.59
C LEU A 176 12.82 2.10 2.47
N SER A 177 12.66 1.75 3.75
CA SER A 177 13.81 1.47 4.60
C SER A 177 14.62 0.28 4.07
N ASP A 178 15.94 0.32 4.26
CA ASP A 178 16.85 -0.73 3.79
C ASP A 178 16.43 -2.11 4.30
N ALA A 179 15.99 -2.19 5.56
CA ALA A 179 15.52 -3.44 6.15
C ALA A 179 14.32 -4.04 5.41
N VAL A 180 13.36 -3.21 4.96
CA VAL A 180 12.20 -3.68 4.18
C VAL A 180 12.63 -4.12 2.78
N ARG A 181 13.48 -3.32 2.12
CA ARG A 181 14.00 -3.58 0.78
C ARG A 181 14.79 -4.89 0.74
N CYS A 182 15.77 -5.05 1.64
CA CYS A 182 16.60 -6.25 1.72
C CYS A 182 15.77 -7.51 1.99
N ARG A 183 14.78 -7.44 2.90
CA ARG A 183 13.89 -8.58 3.17
C ARG A 183 13.08 -8.99 1.94
N LEU A 184 12.49 -8.02 1.23
CA LEU A 184 11.70 -8.27 0.03
C LEU A 184 12.56 -8.90 -1.07
N VAL A 185 13.69 -8.27 -1.41
CA VAL A 185 14.59 -8.76 -2.47
C VAL A 185 15.12 -10.15 -2.15
N ARG A 186 15.58 -10.39 -0.91
CA ARG A 186 16.06 -11.72 -0.49
C ARG A 186 14.96 -12.77 -0.58
N SER A 187 13.75 -12.48 -0.09
CA SER A 187 12.66 -13.44 -0.13
C SER A 187 12.32 -13.87 -1.56
N VAL A 188 12.33 -12.94 -2.52
CA VAL A 188 12.05 -13.29 -3.93
C VAL A 188 13.22 -14.03 -4.56
N ALA A 189 14.46 -13.67 -4.22
CA ALA A 189 15.66 -14.39 -4.66
C ALA A 189 15.68 -15.85 -4.17
N GLU A 190 15.10 -16.12 -2.99
CA GLU A 190 14.86 -17.46 -2.43
C GLU A 190 13.66 -18.17 -3.08
N GLY A 191 13.10 -17.65 -4.17
CA GLY A 191 12.03 -18.31 -4.92
C GLY A 191 10.62 -18.14 -4.34
N ASN A 192 10.42 -17.25 -3.37
CA ASN A 192 9.09 -16.98 -2.80
C ASN A 192 8.31 -15.93 -3.60
N TYR A 193 7.30 -16.38 -4.34
CA TYR A 193 6.41 -15.52 -5.15
C TYR A 193 5.03 -15.32 -4.50
N HIS A 194 4.85 -15.71 -3.25
CA HIS A 194 3.60 -15.49 -2.54
C HIS A 194 3.34 -13.98 -2.37
N PRO A 195 2.12 -13.46 -2.63
CA PRO A 195 1.85 -12.00 -2.59
C PRO A 195 2.09 -11.33 -1.24
N ARG A 196 2.20 -12.15 -0.17
CA ARG A 196 2.55 -11.68 1.18
C ARG A 196 3.93 -11.02 1.25
N VAL A 197 4.87 -11.38 0.37
CA VAL A 197 6.22 -10.79 0.37
C VAL A 197 6.20 -9.27 0.15
N LEU A 198 5.20 -8.76 -0.60
CA LEU A 198 5.04 -7.34 -0.89
C LEU A 198 4.31 -6.56 0.22
N GLU A 199 3.72 -7.23 1.22
CA GLU A 199 2.82 -6.56 2.18
C GLU A 199 3.52 -5.50 2.99
N GLN A 200 4.72 -5.80 3.52
CA GLN A 200 5.43 -4.84 4.33
C GLN A 200 5.83 -3.58 3.55
N ALA A 201 6.26 -3.73 2.30
CA ALA A 201 6.54 -2.61 1.42
C ALA A 201 5.27 -1.82 1.10
N ARG A 202 4.18 -2.51 0.75
CA ARG A 202 2.87 -1.89 0.48
C ARG A 202 2.35 -1.08 1.68
N ASP A 203 2.49 -1.62 2.88
CA ASP A 203 2.02 -0.97 4.10
C ASP A 203 2.88 0.26 4.42
N SER A 204 4.20 0.17 4.21
CA SER A 204 5.11 1.33 4.33
C SER A 204 4.73 2.48 3.37
N ILE A 205 4.45 2.15 2.11
CA ILE A 205 4.04 3.14 1.10
C ILE A 205 2.63 3.69 1.35
N MET A 206 1.72 2.85 1.83
CA MET A 206 0.40 3.29 2.27
C MET A 206 0.52 4.32 3.38
N ASP A 207 1.32 4.04 4.41
CA ASP A 207 1.50 4.95 5.54
C ASP A 207 2.24 6.23 5.13
N LEU A 208 3.24 6.13 4.25
CA LEU A 208 3.88 7.30 3.63
C LEU A 208 2.84 8.20 2.94
N MET A 209 1.97 7.65 2.08
CA MET A 209 0.92 8.42 1.41
C MET A 209 -0.09 9.00 2.41
N LYS A 210 -0.48 8.27 3.45
CA LYS A 210 -1.38 8.75 4.51
C LYS A 210 -0.81 9.95 5.26
N CYS A 211 0.50 9.95 5.53
CA CYS A 211 1.16 10.98 6.31
C CYS A 211 1.58 12.21 5.49
N SER A 212 1.82 12.04 4.18
CA SER A 212 2.35 13.11 3.32
C SER A 212 1.31 13.66 2.34
N SER A 213 0.92 12.85 1.35
CA SER A 213 0.18 13.31 0.18
C SER A 213 -1.34 13.38 0.40
N TYR A 214 -1.88 12.45 1.19
CA TYR A 214 -3.31 12.38 1.46
C TYR A 214 -3.87 13.61 2.21
N PRO A 215 -3.24 14.13 3.28
CA PRO A 215 -3.72 15.32 3.98
C PRO A 215 -3.81 16.53 3.04
N LEU A 216 -2.73 16.77 2.27
CA LEU A 216 -2.64 17.85 1.29
C LEU A 216 -3.71 17.75 0.19
N PHE A 217 -4.00 16.52 -0.27
CA PHE A 217 -5.07 16.29 -1.24
C PHE A 217 -6.44 16.68 -0.68
N ILE A 218 -6.74 16.30 0.57
CA ILE A 218 -8.00 16.66 1.22
C ILE A 218 -8.09 18.18 1.40
N GLU A 219 -7.04 18.81 1.93
CA GLU A 219 -6.99 20.26 2.13
C GLU A 219 -7.18 21.03 0.82
N GLY A 220 -6.54 20.58 -0.27
CA GLY A 220 -6.71 21.17 -1.59
C GLY A 220 -8.15 21.13 -2.10
N ILE A 221 -8.88 20.04 -1.84
CA ILE A 221 -10.31 19.93 -2.21
C ILE A 221 -11.17 20.87 -1.35
N VAL A 222 -10.89 20.94 -0.04
CA VAL A 222 -11.63 21.80 0.89
C VAL A 222 -11.43 23.28 0.53
N ALA A 223 -10.18 23.71 0.30
CA ALA A 223 -9.85 25.08 -0.08
C ALA A 223 -10.51 25.51 -1.40
N LYS A 224 -10.54 24.62 -2.39
CA LYS A 224 -11.22 24.88 -3.66
C LYS A 224 -12.73 25.08 -3.47
N ARG A 225 -13.34 24.30 -2.57
CA ARG A 225 -14.77 24.42 -2.25
C ARG A 225 -15.09 25.74 -1.54
N THR A 226 -14.27 26.17 -0.58
CA THR A 226 -14.46 27.47 0.09
C THR A 226 -14.25 28.66 -0.83
N SER A 227 -13.37 28.54 -1.83
CA SER A 227 -13.20 29.60 -2.85
C SER A 227 -14.39 29.69 -3.82
N SER A 228 -15.08 28.57 -4.08
CA SER A 228 -16.26 28.57 -4.97
C SER A 228 -17.53 29.11 -4.30
N THR A 229 -17.65 29.04 -2.97
CA THR A 229 -18.82 29.56 -2.23
C THR A 229 -18.73 31.06 -1.91
N GLY A 230 -17.60 31.71 -2.14
CA GLY A 230 -17.41 33.16 -1.94
C GLY A 230 -17.77 34.04 -3.15
N SER A 231 -18.21 33.46 -4.26
CA SER A 231 -18.53 34.19 -5.51
C SER A 231 -20.02 34.12 -5.84
N THR A 232 -20.87 34.73 -5.02
CA THR A 232 -22.27 35.02 -5.38
C THR A 232 -22.66 36.44 -4.97
N VAL A 233 -22.29 37.44 -5.78
CA VAL A 233 -23.14 38.60 -6.09
C VAL A 233 -22.93 38.94 -7.57
N SER A 234 -24.04 38.95 -8.30
CA SER A 234 -24.22 39.37 -9.71
C SER A 234 -23.72 38.40 -10.78
N GLN A 235 -24.61 37.54 -11.29
CA GLN A 235 -25.33 37.82 -12.56
C GLN A 235 -26.32 36.70 -12.86
N ALA A 236 -27.57 37.07 -13.08
CA ALA A 236 -28.61 36.19 -13.55
C ALA A 236 -28.49 35.96 -15.07
N ASP A 237 -28.84 34.73 -15.45
CA ASP A 237 -29.46 34.33 -16.71
C ASP A 237 -28.57 34.17 -17.97
N SER A 238 -28.25 32.91 -18.30
CA SER A 238 -28.55 32.28 -19.60
C SER A 238 -27.88 30.89 -19.71
N ASP A 239 -28.73 29.86 -19.64
CA ASP A 239 -28.78 28.70 -20.52
C ASP A 239 -27.47 28.09 -21.08
N LYS A 240 -27.09 26.88 -20.61
CA LYS A 240 -27.01 25.68 -21.46
C LYS A 240 -26.54 24.41 -20.73
N SER A 241 -27.27 23.35 -21.04
CA SER A 241 -27.07 21.94 -20.74
C SER A 241 -25.64 21.44 -20.98
N GLN A 242 -25.09 20.73 -19.99
CA GLN A 242 -24.13 19.63 -20.20
C GLN A 242 -23.98 18.79 -18.91
N GLN A 243 -25.06 18.08 -18.54
CA GLN A 243 -24.95 16.90 -17.69
C GLN A 243 -24.83 15.67 -18.60
N ASP A 244 -23.65 15.48 -19.19
CA ASP A 244 -23.34 14.31 -20.01
C ASP A 244 -22.45 13.31 -19.23
N LEU A 245 -23.04 12.16 -18.90
CA LEU A 245 -22.46 10.82 -19.12
C LEU A 245 -21.12 10.47 -18.43
N GLU A 246 -20.93 10.70 -17.13
CA GLU A 246 -19.74 10.19 -16.39
C GLU A 246 -19.88 8.78 -15.77
N SER A 247 -20.99 8.06 -15.99
CA SER A 247 -21.18 6.72 -15.38
C SER A 247 -20.32 5.60 -16.01
N GLY A 248 -19.85 5.77 -17.26
CA GLY A 248 -19.01 4.79 -17.96
C GLY A 248 -17.49 5.00 -17.87
N SER A 249 -17.06 6.15 -17.34
CA SER A 249 -15.69 6.68 -17.49
C SER A 249 -14.64 6.00 -16.59
N TRP A 250 -15.05 5.51 -15.42
CA TRP A 250 -14.10 4.99 -14.42
C TRP A 250 -13.43 3.67 -14.84
N ARG A 251 -14.12 2.78 -15.57
CA ARG A 251 -13.49 1.55 -16.12
C ARG A 251 -12.39 1.91 -17.11
N VAL A 252 -12.55 3.01 -17.84
CA VAL A 252 -11.56 3.51 -18.81
C VAL A 252 -10.40 4.21 -18.07
N LYS A 253 -10.68 5.03 -17.05
CA LYS A 253 -9.66 5.70 -16.22
C LYS A 253 -8.82 4.70 -15.41
N ALA A 254 -9.44 3.69 -14.81
CA ALA A 254 -8.72 2.59 -14.15
C ALA A 254 -7.87 1.80 -15.17
N LYS A 255 -8.42 1.45 -16.34
CA LYS A 255 -7.66 0.84 -17.45
C LYS A 255 -6.50 1.73 -17.88
N HIS A 256 -6.63 3.05 -17.86
CA HIS A 256 -5.55 3.98 -18.19
C HIS A 256 -4.41 3.91 -17.16
N HIS A 257 -4.71 3.94 -15.85
CA HIS A 257 -3.68 3.77 -14.81
C HIS A 257 -3.05 2.38 -14.86
N PHE A 258 -3.85 1.32 -15.07
CA PHE A 258 -3.31 -0.02 -15.31
C PHE A 258 -2.45 -0.07 -16.57
N LYS A 259 -2.81 0.64 -17.65
CA LYS A 259 -2.01 0.74 -18.87
C LYS A 259 -0.73 1.54 -18.62
N LEU A 260 -0.76 2.56 -17.77
CA LEU A 260 0.42 3.33 -17.38
C LEU A 260 1.37 2.48 -16.53
N VAL A 261 0.85 1.79 -15.51
CA VAL A 261 1.61 0.82 -14.72
C VAL A 261 2.16 -0.29 -15.61
N SER A 262 1.36 -0.83 -16.53
CA SER A 262 1.82 -1.83 -17.50
C SER A 262 2.88 -1.29 -18.45
N LYS A 263 2.81 -0.01 -18.84
CA LYS A 263 3.85 0.66 -19.63
C LYS A 263 5.13 0.86 -18.83
N MET A 264 5.02 1.23 -17.55
CA MET A 264 6.17 1.37 -16.64
C MET A 264 6.86 0.01 -16.47
N LEU A 265 6.11 -1.06 -16.21
CA LEU A 265 6.64 -2.42 -16.08
C LEU A 265 7.25 -2.97 -17.38
N LYS A 266 6.76 -2.56 -18.56
CA LYS A 266 7.29 -2.99 -19.88
C LYS A 266 8.56 -2.28 -20.33
N ARG A 267 8.90 -1.14 -19.73
CA ARG A 267 10.16 -0.43 -20.05
C ARG A 267 11.36 -0.98 -19.28
N SER A 268 11.11 -1.84 -18.30
CA SER A 268 12.10 -2.41 -17.39
C SER A 268 12.55 -3.83 -17.80
N SER A 269 11.95 -4.42 -18.84
CA SER A 269 12.30 -5.75 -19.40
C SER A 269 12.97 -5.61 -20.76
#